data_AF-A0A482Z2P1-F1
#
_entry.id   AF-A0A482Z2P1-F1
#
_cell.length_a   1.000
_cell.length_b   1.000
_cell.length_c   1.000
_cell.angle_alpha   90.00
_cell.angle_beta   90.00
_cell.angle_gamma   90.00
#
_symmetry.space_group_name_H-M   'P 1'
#
loop_
_entity.id
_entity.type
_entity.pdbx_description
1 polymer ?
#
loop_
_entity_poly.entity_id
_entity_poly.type
_entity_poly.pdbx_seq_one_letter_code
_entity_poly.pdbx_strand_id
1 'polypeptide(L)'
;KDKTQVQQKRYRYTGKERDDSSGLSYYGARYLAPWLARWISPDSQGADGLNLYVYVGNNPLKYIDPTGRVKVVPFDMDLEDYEIDILSPIEGTYQNNNLFYFPKSYERLEKIVQTYPANKLDILNATTKFIIESENSKGALRIKARSFPSSTSDFQNIMDFTTGQLTFKSNFRDKNCTSDLNATEAISYQYLGMTKIAGALNMLPKTFLREGIVNSSTQKAIKIYQTDGNYPGFYRNFVGHSDNGRSSLRLANTFSLKIVSIKLDDTRISAGDSIFLYLKPKMPLISAEKPLPPRGDMQDCFTPDSRLSRIRRQTNRCTIL
;
A
#
# COMPACT_ATOMS: atom_id res chain seq x y z
N LYS A 1 -33.62 -47.76 8.57
CA LYS A 1 -33.26 -46.69 7.61
C LYS A 1 -32.13 -45.90 8.24
N ASP A 2 -30.92 -46.16 7.75
CA ASP A 2 -29.68 -45.63 8.30
C ASP A 2 -29.56 -44.13 7.97
N LYS A 3 -29.36 -43.30 8.99
CA LYS A 3 -29.18 -41.85 8.82
C LYS A 3 -27.72 -41.62 8.48
N THR A 4 -27.40 -41.52 7.19
CA THR A 4 -26.12 -41.05 6.69
C THR A 4 -25.76 -39.73 7.39
N GLN A 5 -24.71 -39.73 8.22
CA GLN A 5 -24.11 -38.51 8.76
C GLN A 5 -23.52 -37.72 7.59
N VAL A 6 -24.32 -36.81 7.03
CA VAL A 6 -23.80 -35.78 6.12
C VAL A 6 -22.96 -34.84 6.98
N GLN A 7 -21.65 -34.92 6.85
CA GLN A 7 -20.72 -33.97 7.46
C GLN A 7 -21.08 -32.57 6.94
N GLN A 8 -21.70 -31.74 7.78
CA GLN A 8 -22.18 -30.44 7.32
C GLN A 8 -20.99 -29.55 6.95
N LYS A 9 -21.08 -28.83 5.82
CA LYS A 9 -20.05 -27.87 5.43
C LYS A 9 -19.92 -26.81 6.52
N ARG A 10 -18.71 -26.71 7.10
CA ARG A 10 -18.36 -25.75 8.15
C ARG A 10 -18.54 -24.30 7.71
N TYR A 11 -18.17 -23.99 6.46
CA TYR A 11 -18.37 -22.69 5.84
C TYR A 11 -19.60 -22.73 4.92
N ARG A 12 -20.47 -21.72 5.02
CA ARG A 12 -21.74 -21.66 4.28
C ARG A 12 -21.94 -20.29 3.63
N TYR A 13 -22.91 -19.55 4.13
CA TYR A 13 -23.31 -18.25 3.58
C TYR A 13 -22.16 -17.24 3.67
N THR A 14 -21.90 -16.54 2.56
CA THR A 14 -20.81 -15.56 2.37
C THR A 14 -19.44 -16.03 2.88
N GLY A 15 -19.13 -17.32 2.74
CA GLY A 15 -17.86 -17.89 3.17
C GLY A 15 -17.64 -17.89 4.68
N LYS A 16 -18.69 -17.70 5.50
CA LYS A 16 -18.57 -17.69 6.97
C LYS A 16 -18.85 -19.03 7.60
N GLU A 17 -18.13 -19.27 8.69
CA GLU A 17 -18.32 -20.45 9.53
C GLU A 17 -19.69 -20.37 10.20
N ARG A 18 -20.46 -21.45 10.11
CA ARG A 18 -21.72 -21.60 10.84
C ARG A 18 -21.53 -22.64 11.93
N ASP A 19 -21.75 -22.24 13.16
CA ASP A 19 -21.79 -23.15 14.30
C ASP A 19 -23.09 -23.97 14.25
N ASP A 20 -22.97 -25.29 14.28
CA ASP A 20 -24.10 -26.21 14.19
C ASP A 20 -24.91 -26.28 15.48
N SER A 21 -24.29 -25.96 16.63
CA SER A 21 -24.96 -26.03 17.92
C SER A 21 -25.91 -24.85 18.16
N SER A 22 -25.47 -23.63 17.83
CA SER A 22 -26.29 -22.42 17.91
C SER A 22 -27.00 -22.04 16.61
N GLY A 23 -26.52 -22.54 15.47
CA GLY A 23 -26.94 -22.11 14.13
C GLY A 23 -26.41 -20.74 13.71
N LEU A 24 -25.64 -20.04 14.55
CA LEU A 24 -25.13 -18.70 14.26
C LEU A 24 -23.96 -18.76 13.29
N SER A 25 -23.83 -17.72 12.46
CA SER A 25 -22.67 -17.56 11.58
C SER A 25 -21.69 -16.55 12.19
N TYR A 26 -20.40 -16.91 12.30
CA TYR A 26 -19.37 -16.05 12.87
C TYR A 26 -18.70 -15.19 11.80
N TYR A 27 -18.73 -13.88 11.99
CA TYR A 27 -18.20 -12.90 11.03
C TYR A 27 -16.94 -12.18 11.51
N GLY A 28 -16.37 -12.58 12.66
CA GLY A 28 -15.21 -11.93 13.27
C GLY A 28 -15.63 -10.98 14.38
N ALA A 29 -16.29 -9.87 14.04
CA ALA A 29 -16.72 -8.90 15.06
C ALA A 29 -18.11 -9.20 15.66
N ARG A 30 -18.98 -9.88 14.91
CA ARG A 30 -20.36 -10.18 15.31
C ARG A 30 -20.78 -11.57 14.86
N TYR A 31 -21.84 -12.06 15.49
CA TYR A 31 -22.54 -13.27 15.07
C TYR A 31 -23.84 -12.90 14.36
N LEU A 32 -24.05 -13.46 13.18
CA LEU A 32 -25.28 -13.32 12.41
C LEU A 32 -26.22 -14.45 12.79
N ALA A 33 -27.50 -14.14 13.04
CA ALA A 33 -28.59 -15.12 13.10
C ALA A 33 -29.22 -15.22 11.71
N PRO A 34 -28.88 -16.24 10.89
CA PRO A 34 -29.26 -16.20 9.48
C PRO A 34 -30.76 -16.39 9.26
N TRP A 35 -31.46 -17.02 10.21
CA TRP A 35 -32.93 -17.14 10.18
C TRP A 35 -33.67 -15.83 10.46
N LEU A 36 -33.00 -14.83 11.05
CA LEU A 36 -33.55 -13.49 11.24
C LEU A 36 -33.02 -12.48 10.22
N ALA A 37 -31.94 -12.81 9.50
CA ALA A 37 -31.16 -11.84 8.73
C ALA A 37 -30.77 -10.60 9.58
N ARG A 38 -30.32 -10.86 10.83
CA ARG A 38 -29.96 -9.84 11.82
C ARG A 38 -28.72 -10.24 12.59
N TRP A 39 -27.95 -9.24 12.99
CA TRP A 39 -26.92 -9.41 14.01
C TRP A 39 -27.55 -9.70 15.36
N ILE A 40 -26.91 -10.55 16.17
CA ILE A 40 -27.39 -10.83 17.53
C ILE A 40 -26.88 -9.81 18.56
N SER A 41 -25.92 -8.98 18.17
CA SER A 41 -25.35 -7.90 18.97
C SER A 41 -25.40 -6.59 18.18
N PRO A 42 -25.61 -5.45 18.86
CA PRO A 42 -25.66 -4.17 18.19
C PRO A 42 -24.32 -3.84 17.53
N ASP A 43 -24.37 -3.11 16.42
CA ASP A 43 -23.20 -2.49 15.80
C ASP A 43 -22.56 -1.49 16.75
N SER A 44 -21.34 -1.77 17.19
CA SER A 44 -20.59 -0.87 18.06
C SER A 44 -20.18 0.43 17.36
N GLN A 45 -20.24 0.48 16.02
CA GLN A 45 -19.84 1.64 15.20
C GLN A 45 -21.05 2.35 14.57
N GLY A 46 -22.25 1.77 14.60
CA GLY A 46 -23.43 2.37 13.95
C GLY A 46 -23.30 2.57 12.44
N ALA A 47 -22.36 1.87 11.80
CA ALA A 47 -21.97 2.09 10.41
C ALA A 47 -23.09 1.86 9.38
N ASP A 48 -24.11 1.06 9.73
CA ASP A 48 -25.23 0.71 8.86
C ASP A 48 -26.52 1.52 9.15
N GLY A 49 -26.39 2.65 9.85
CA GLY A 49 -27.48 3.57 10.18
C GLY A 49 -28.05 3.37 11.58
N LEU A 50 -29.24 3.95 11.83
CA LEU A 50 -29.86 3.97 13.17
C LEU A 50 -30.23 2.58 13.70
N ASN A 51 -30.39 1.58 12.83
CA ASN A 51 -30.70 0.21 13.25
C ASN A 51 -29.42 -0.62 13.39
N LEU A 52 -28.92 -0.69 14.61
CA LEU A 52 -27.66 -1.35 14.95
C LEU A 52 -27.66 -2.88 14.75
N TYR A 53 -28.81 -3.50 14.48
CA TYR A 53 -28.92 -4.96 14.30
C TYR A 53 -29.11 -5.37 12.84
N VAL A 54 -29.21 -4.40 11.92
CA VAL A 54 -29.42 -4.68 10.49
C VAL A 54 -28.22 -5.39 9.89
N TYR A 55 -28.50 -6.46 9.14
CA TYR A 55 -27.53 -7.10 8.28
C TYR A 55 -27.57 -6.42 6.91
N VAL A 56 -26.44 -5.82 6.53
CA VAL A 56 -26.14 -5.27 5.18
C VAL A 56 -27.22 -4.38 4.58
N GLY A 57 -27.77 -3.47 5.39
CA GLY A 57 -28.83 -2.55 4.94
C GLY A 57 -30.10 -3.22 4.43
N ASN A 58 -30.43 -4.44 4.90
CA ASN A 58 -31.55 -5.26 4.41
C ASN A 58 -31.45 -5.68 2.93
N ASN A 59 -30.26 -5.61 2.31
CA ASN A 59 -30.08 -6.04 0.93
C ASN A 59 -28.95 -7.09 0.79
N PRO A 60 -29.18 -8.31 1.29
CA PRO A 60 -28.21 -9.41 1.29
C PRO A 60 -28.00 -10.06 -0.09
N LEU A 61 -28.76 -9.61 -1.11
CA LEU A 61 -28.54 -10.00 -2.50
C LEU A 61 -27.45 -9.13 -3.15
N LYS A 62 -27.40 -7.84 -2.79
CA LYS A 62 -26.40 -6.88 -3.31
C LYS A 62 -25.13 -6.83 -2.46
N TYR A 63 -25.25 -7.01 -1.15
CA TYR A 63 -24.16 -6.75 -0.21
C TYR A 63 -23.83 -7.97 0.66
N ILE A 64 -22.58 -8.03 1.11
CA ILE A 64 -22.07 -8.95 2.11
C ILE A 64 -21.37 -8.15 3.22
N ASP A 65 -21.28 -8.68 4.44
CA ASP A 65 -20.38 -8.12 5.45
C ASP A 65 -19.23 -9.10 5.67
N PRO A 66 -17.97 -8.79 5.32
CA PRO A 66 -16.88 -9.75 5.51
C PRO A 66 -16.32 -9.79 6.94
N THR A 67 -16.61 -8.80 7.78
CA THR A 67 -15.92 -8.64 9.08
C THR A 67 -16.89 -8.51 10.26
N GLY A 68 -18.19 -8.49 9.99
CA GLY A 68 -19.22 -8.14 10.95
C GLY A 68 -19.14 -6.67 11.36
N ARG A 69 -18.64 -5.79 10.50
CA ARG A 69 -18.46 -4.36 10.78
C ARG A 69 -18.84 -3.45 9.62
N VAL A 70 -18.77 -3.96 8.39
CA VAL A 70 -18.90 -3.14 7.19
C VAL A 70 -19.56 -3.96 6.09
N LYS A 71 -20.66 -3.43 5.54
CA LYS A 71 -21.25 -3.97 4.32
C LYS A 71 -20.38 -3.58 3.11
N VAL A 72 -20.18 -4.52 2.20
CA VAL A 72 -19.44 -4.34 0.93
C VAL A 72 -20.19 -5.05 -0.19
N VAL A 73 -19.90 -4.70 -1.44
CA VAL A 73 -20.42 -5.40 -2.63
C VAL A 73 -19.44 -6.54 -2.99
N PRO A 74 -19.91 -7.79 -3.21
CA PRO A 74 -19.04 -8.88 -3.67
C PRO A 74 -18.56 -8.67 -5.12
N PHE A 75 -17.37 -9.18 -5.39
CA PHE A 75 -16.51 -8.89 -6.56
C PHE A 75 -17.10 -9.18 -7.96
N ASP A 76 -18.22 -9.91 -8.06
CA ASP A 76 -18.82 -10.33 -9.35
C ASP A 76 -20.06 -9.52 -9.80
N MET A 77 -20.45 -8.47 -9.08
CA MET A 77 -21.44 -7.51 -9.56
C MET A 77 -20.73 -6.21 -9.95
N ASP A 78 -20.40 -6.08 -11.23
CA ASP A 78 -20.27 -4.77 -11.87
C ASP A 78 -21.55 -3.98 -11.58
N LEU A 79 -21.55 -3.04 -10.63
CA LEU A 79 -22.50 -1.92 -10.54
C LEU A 79 -22.18 -0.93 -9.39
N GLU A 80 -22.04 0.34 -9.79
CA GLU A 80 -22.02 1.62 -9.06
C GLU A 80 -20.84 1.92 -8.11
N ASP A 81 -20.10 2.98 -8.46
CA ASP A 81 -18.98 3.55 -7.71
C ASP A 81 -19.42 3.93 -6.29
N TYR A 82 -18.98 3.16 -5.30
CA TYR A 82 -19.11 3.57 -3.90
C TYR A 82 -18.16 4.74 -3.65
N GLU A 83 -18.70 5.88 -3.24
CA GLU A 83 -17.90 7.05 -2.88
C GLU A 83 -17.32 6.83 -1.47
N ILE A 84 -16.02 6.54 -1.41
CA ILE A 84 -15.28 6.51 -0.14
C ILE A 84 -14.79 7.93 0.14
N ASP A 85 -15.34 8.57 1.17
CA ASP A 85 -14.67 9.76 1.75
C ASP A 85 -13.41 9.30 2.50
N ILE A 86 -12.28 9.35 1.81
CA ILE A 86 -10.97 8.94 2.32
C ILE A 86 -10.53 9.77 3.55
N LEU A 87 -11.05 10.98 3.69
CA LEU A 87 -10.66 11.91 4.75
C LEU A 87 -11.61 11.91 5.95
N SER A 88 -12.73 11.19 5.86
CA SER A 88 -13.60 10.97 7.01
C SER A 88 -12.88 10.16 8.11
N PRO A 89 -13.15 10.41 9.41
CA PRO A 89 -12.48 9.73 10.52
C PRO A 89 -12.56 8.20 10.43
N ILE A 90 -11.44 7.50 10.67
CA ILE A 90 -11.43 6.04 10.72
C ILE A 90 -11.86 5.60 12.12
N GLU A 91 -12.99 4.90 12.23
CA GLU A 91 -13.47 4.31 13.51
C GLU A 91 -12.80 2.95 13.84
N GLY A 92 -11.63 2.71 13.27
CA GLY A 92 -11.04 1.39 13.10
C GLY A 92 -10.16 0.91 14.25
N THR A 93 -10.25 -0.40 14.53
CA THR A 93 -9.49 -1.12 15.56
C THR A 93 -8.52 -2.16 14.99
N TYR A 94 -8.35 -2.22 13.66
CA TYR A 94 -7.46 -3.22 13.06
C TYR A 94 -6.01 -2.85 13.38
N GLN A 95 -5.40 -3.68 14.23
CA GLN A 95 -4.01 -3.57 14.58
C GLN A 95 -3.31 -4.89 14.32
N ASN A 96 -2.10 -4.81 13.76
CA ASN A 96 -1.28 -5.97 13.48
C ASN A 96 0.19 -5.62 13.77
N ASN A 97 0.89 -6.51 14.48
CA ASN A 97 2.30 -6.33 14.84
C ASN A 97 3.24 -6.28 13.63
N ASN A 98 2.77 -6.64 12.44
CA ASN A 98 3.48 -6.49 11.17
C ASN A 98 3.35 -5.08 10.56
N LEU A 99 2.62 -4.17 11.19
CA LEU A 99 2.53 -2.75 10.83
C LEU A 99 3.28 -1.89 11.87
N PHE A 100 3.63 -0.67 11.49
CA PHE A 100 4.08 0.33 12.45
C PHE A 100 2.87 1.11 12.95
N TYR A 101 2.59 1.04 14.25
CA TYR A 101 1.72 2.02 14.89
C TYR A 101 2.48 3.34 14.99
N PHE A 102 2.10 4.34 14.20
CA PHE A 102 2.79 5.62 14.12
C PHE A 102 1.84 6.81 13.86
N PRO A 103 1.01 7.18 14.86
CA PRO A 103 -0.07 8.17 14.69
C PRO A 103 0.36 9.50 14.07
N LYS A 104 1.42 10.12 14.61
CA LYS A 104 1.91 11.43 14.13
C LYS A 104 2.24 11.45 12.64
N SER A 105 2.72 10.33 12.10
CA SER A 105 3.06 10.24 10.69
C SER A 105 1.83 9.94 9.83
N TYR A 106 0.89 9.17 10.37
CA TYR A 106 -0.41 8.92 9.74
C TYR A 106 -1.22 10.22 9.60
N GLU A 107 -1.37 10.99 10.68
CA GLU A 107 -2.00 12.32 10.67
C GLU A 107 -1.33 13.28 9.68
N ARG A 108 0.00 13.20 9.56
CA ARG A 108 0.74 14.00 8.57
C ARG A 108 0.38 13.59 7.14
N LEU A 109 0.18 12.30 6.88
CA LEU A 109 -0.24 11.81 5.57
C LEU A 109 -1.65 12.30 5.23
N GLU A 110 -2.58 12.28 6.18
CA GLU A 110 -3.93 12.85 6.03
C GLU A 110 -3.85 14.34 5.68
N LYS A 111 -3.04 15.12 6.41
CA LYS A 111 -2.82 16.54 6.12
C LYS A 111 -2.26 16.78 4.71
N ILE A 112 -1.32 15.95 4.26
CA ILE A 112 -0.78 16.06 2.90
C ILE A 112 -1.88 15.89 1.87
N VAL A 113 -2.72 14.86 2.01
CA VAL A 113 -3.83 14.60 1.07
C VAL A 113 -4.89 15.71 1.14
N GLN A 114 -5.19 16.23 2.33
CA GLN A 114 -6.09 17.39 2.53
C GLN A 114 -5.62 18.65 1.83
N THR A 115 -4.30 18.82 1.62
CA THR A 115 -3.73 19.99 0.94
C THR A 115 -3.62 19.84 -0.58
N TYR A 116 -4.10 18.72 -1.16
CA TYR A 116 -4.08 18.57 -2.61
C TYR A 116 -4.96 19.62 -3.31
N PRO A 117 -4.53 20.14 -4.47
CA PRO A 117 -5.38 20.94 -5.34
C PRO A 117 -6.68 20.20 -5.67
N ALA A 118 -7.81 20.93 -5.69
CA ALA A 118 -9.14 20.36 -5.91
C ALA A 118 -9.20 19.49 -7.18
N ASN A 119 -8.65 19.98 -8.29
CA ASN A 119 -8.60 19.24 -9.56
C ASN A 119 -7.91 17.87 -9.45
N LYS A 120 -6.89 17.72 -8.60
CA LYS A 120 -6.22 16.44 -8.37
C LYS A 120 -7.05 15.52 -7.49
N LEU A 121 -7.66 16.08 -6.44
CA LEU A 121 -8.51 15.32 -5.53
C LEU A 121 -9.75 14.81 -6.27
N ASP A 122 -10.37 15.63 -7.11
CA ASP A 122 -11.53 15.24 -7.94
C ASP A 122 -11.18 14.08 -8.88
N ILE A 123 -10.02 14.14 -9.55
CA ILE A 123 -9.53 13.03 -10.39
C ILE A 123 -9.33 11.77 -9.55
N LEU A 124 -8.71 11.87 -8.37
CA LEU A 124 -8.47 10.71 -7.51
C LEU A 124 -9.78 10.09 -6.99
N ASN A 125 -10.72 10.92 -6.57
CA ASN A 125 -12.05 10.49 -6.12
C ASN A 125 -12.79 9.77 -7.25
N ALA A 126 -12.80 10.35 -8.46
CA ALA A 126 -13.55 9.80 -9.59
C ALA A 126 -12.91 8.55 -10.23
N THR A 127 -11.59 8.39 -10.12
CA THR A 127 -10.87 7.36 -10.91
C THR A 127 -10.24 6.25 -10.08
N THR A 128 -10.29 6.33 -8.75
CA THR A 128 -9.69 5.32 -7.87
C THR A 128 -10.69 4.27 -7.47
N LYS A 129 -10.40 3.01 -7.81
CA LYS A 129 -11.17 1.83 -7.40
C LYS A 129 -10.41 1.04 -6.35
N PHE A 130 -11.12 0.60 -5.32
CA PHE A 130 -10.59 -0.27 -4.27
C PHE A 130 -11.21 -1.66 -4.36
N ILE A 131 -10.38 -2.68 -4.17
CA ILE A 131 -10.76 -4.10 -4.28
C ILE A 131 -10.18 -4.81 -3.06
N ILE A 132 -11.02 -5.47 -2.26
CA ILE A 132 -10.55 -6.37 -1.21
C ILE A 132 -10.19 -7.70 -1.89
N GLU A 133 -8.89 -7.99 -1.98
CA GLU A 133 -8.38 -9.27 -2.50
C GLU A 133 -8.48 -10.34 -1.39
N SER A 134 -9.71 -10.67 -0.96
CA SER A 134 -9.98 -11.76 -0.02
C SER A 134 -10.58 -12.92 -0.78
N GLU A 135 -9.75 -13.92 -1.15
CA GLU A 135 -10.06 -15.36 -1.18
C GLU A 135 -8.94 -16.12 -1.94
N ASN A 136 -8.09 -16.82 -1.17
CA ASN A 136 -7.23 -17.97 -1.54
C ASN A 136 -6.06 -18.18 -0.55
N SER A 137 -5.75 -17.21 0.32
CA SER A 137 -4.61 -17.27 1.23
C SER A 137 -5.01 -17.07 2.70
N LYS A 138 -5.40 -18.14 3.39
CA LYS A 138 -5.31 -18.32 4.86
C LYS A 138 -5.74 -17.12 5.76
N GLY A 139 -6.73 -16.32 5.37
CA GLY A 139 -7.20 -15.17 6.17
C GLY A 139 -6.36 -13.89 6.08
N ALA A 140 -5.56 -13.71 5.01
CA ALA A 140 -4.81 -12.47 4.79
C ALA A 140 -5.73 -11.31 4.38
N LEU A 141 -5.59 -10.14 5.02
CA LEU A 141 -6.31 -8.91 4.67
C LEU A 141 -5.51 -8.13 3.63
N ARG A 142 -5.89 -8.26 2.36
CA ARG A 142 -5.26 -7.58 1.23
C ARG A 142 -6.24 -6.66 0.55
N ILE A 143 -5.81 -5.43 0.31
CA ILE A 143 -6.62 -4.41 -0.37
C ILE A 143 -5.80 -3.86 -1.51
N LYS A 144 -6.35 -3.93 -2.71
CA LYS A 144 -5.81 -3.37 -3.93
C LYS A 144 -6.49 -2.03 -4.20
N ALA A 145 -5.71 -1.05 -4.64
CA ALA A 145 -6.19 0.23 -5.13
C ALA A 145 -5.67 0.45 -6.55
N ARG A 146 -6.52 0.99 -7.42
CA ARG A 146 -6.18 1.30 -8.82
C ARG A 146 -6.76 2.64 -9.23
N SER A 147 -5.92 3.60 -9.61
CA SER A 147 -6.34 4.90 -10.12
C SER A 147 -6.05 5.03 -11.61
N PHE A 148 -7.05 5.49 -12.38
CA PHE A 148 -6.97 5.68 -13.84
C PHE A 148 -7.20 7.13 -14.24
N PRO A 149 -6.22 8.03 -14.01
CA PRO A 149 -6.41 9.46 -14.31
C PRO A 149 -6.53 9.76 -15.82
N SER A 150 -6.16 8.82 -16.68
CA SER A 150 -6.49 8.81 -18.11
C SER A 150 -6.63 7.37 -18.60
N SER A 151 -7.17 7.18 -19.81
CA SER A 151 -7.27 5.86 -20.46
C SER A 151 -5.94 5.12 -20.59
N THR A 152 -4.83 5.86 -20.53
CA THR A 152 -3.48 5.37 -20.70
C THR A 152 -2.60 5.50 -19.46
N SER A 153 -3.10 6.00 -18.34
CA SER A 153 -2.31 6.13 -17.10
C SER A 153 -2.91 5.27 -16.00
N ASP A 154 -2.06 4.58 -15.25
CA ASP A 154 -2.47 3.59 -14.25
C ASP A 154 -1.53 3.57 -13.05
N PHE A 155 -2.11 3.76 -11.86
CA PHE A 155 -1.45 3.56 -10.57
C PHE A 155 -2.10 2.39 -9.86
N GLN A 156 -1.42 1.25 -9.79
CA GLN A 156 -1.93 0.04 -9.15
C GLN A 156 -1.04 -0.37 -7.98
N ASN A 157 -1.62 -0.38 -6.78
CA ASN A 157 -0.93 -0.70 -5.54
C ASN A 157 -1.76 -1.65 -4.68
N ILE A 158 -1.09 -2.45 -3.85
CA ILE A 158 -1.73 -3.43 -2.98
C ILE A 158 -1.13 -3.31 -1.58
N MET A 159 -1.97 -3.11 -0.57
CA MET A 159 -1.59 -3.20 0.82
C MET A 159 -2.01 -4.56 1.38
N ASP A 160 -1.03 -5.32 1.84
CA ASP A 160 -1.23 -6.51 2.66
C ASP A 160 -1.10 -6.14 4.14
N PHE A 161 -2.24 -6.01 4.81
CA PHE A 161 -2.33 -5.65 6.23
C PHE A 161 -1.95 -6.81 7.16
N THR A 162 -1.82 -8.02 6.64
CA THR A 162 -1.37 -9.18 7.41
C THR A 162 0.15 -9.23 7.47
N THR A 163 0.84 -8.93 6.37
CA THR A 163 2.31 -8.94 6.30
C THR A 163 2.94 -7.56 6.50
N GLY A 164 2.17 -6.48 6.40
CA GLY A 164 2.67 -5.11 6.47
C GLY A 164 3.41 -4.65 5.21
N GLN A 165 3.16 -5.31 4.08
CA GLN A 165 3.76 -5.02 2.79
C GLN A 165 2.86 -4.12 1.95
N LEU A 166 3.41 -3.00 1.46
CA LEU A 166 2.82 -2.20 0.40
C LEU A 166 3.53 -2.49 -0.92
N THR A 167 2.80 -3.07 -1.87
CA THR A 167 3.29 -3.50 -3.17
C THR A 167 2.90 -2.52 -4.26
N PHE A 168 3.88 -2.08 -5.04
CA PHE A 168 3.71 -1.21 -6.19
C PHE A 168 3.80 -2.04 -7.47
N LYS A 169 2.66 -2.29 -8.11
CA LYS A 169 2.57 -3.12 -9.33
C LYS A 169 2.70 -2.32 -10.62
N SER A 170 2.01 -1.17 -10.67
CA SER A 170 2.02 -0.32 -11.86
C SER A 170 2.08 1.14 -11.43
N ASN A 171 2.95 1.91 -12.07
CA ASN A 171 3.03 3.36 -11.94
C ASN A 171 3.32 3.94 -13.33
N PHE A 172 2.38 3.70 -14.25
CA PHE A 172 2.51 4.15 -15.62
C PHE A 172 1.75 5.47 -15.79
N ARG A 173 2.45 6.49 -16.30
CA ARG A 173 1.85 7.76 -16.69
C ARG A 173 2.21 8.01 -18.14
N ASP A 174 1.20 8.17 -18.97
CA ASP A 174 1.38 8.56 -20.36
C ASP A 174 1.93 9.99 -20.43
N LYS A 175 2.84 10.25 -21.38
CA LYS A 175 3.35 11.59 -21.66
C LYS A 175 2.24 12.55 -22.12
N ASN A 176 1.19 12.00 -22.73
CA ASN A 176 0.03 12.75 -23.19
C ASN A 176 -1.07 12.87 -22.13
N CYS A 177 -0.85 12.34 -20.92
CA CYS A 177 -1.80 12.49 -19.81
C CYS A 177 -1.87 13.97 -19.40
N THR A 178 -3.06 14.55 -19.54
CA THR A 178 -3.35 15.94 -19.18
C THR A 178 -3.39 16.18 -17.67
N SER A 179 -3.57 15.12 -16.88
CA SER A 179 -3.48 15.18 -15.42
C SER A 179 -2.04 15.37 -14.96
N ASP A 180 -1.80 16.36 -14.09
CA ASP A 180 -0.51 16.61 -13.45
C ASP A 180 -0.26 15.73 -12.22
N LEU A 181 -1.20 14.81 -11.90
CA LEU A 181 -1.12 13.86 -10.79
C LEU A 181 0.17 13.03 -10.86
N ASN A 182 0.89 12.96 -9.73
CA ASN A 182 2.10 12.17 -9.62
C ASN A 182 1.90 10.88 -8.79
N ALA A 183 2.81 9.92 -8.95
CA ALA A 183 2.71 8.62 -8.27
C ALA A 183 2.68 8.75 -6.74
N THR A 184 3.40 9.71 -6.16
CA THR A 184 3.41 9.90 -4.70
C THR A 184 2.04 10.39 -4.23
N GLU A 185 1.39 11.26 -5.01
CA GLU A 185 0.07 11.78 -4.71
C GLU A 185 -0.97 10.66 -4.75
N ALA A 186 -0.98 9.89 -5.85
CA ALA A 186 -1.86 8.75 -6.04
C ALA A 186 -1.67 7.68 -4.95
N ILE A 187 -0.43 7.27 -4.67
CA ILE A 187 -0.15 6.26 -3.65
C ILE A 187 -0.57 6.73 -2.25
N SER A 188 -0.36 8.01 -1.91
CA SER A 188 -0.74 8.53 -0.59
C SER A 188 -2.26 8.52 -0.39
N TYR A 189 -3.00 8.95 -1.42
CA TYR A 189 -4.46 8.88 -1.44
C TYR A 189 -4.98 7.43 -1.36
N GLN A 190 -4.43 6.56 -2.21
CA GLN A 190 -4.77 5.13 -2.20
C GLN A 190 -4.44 4.46 -0.87
N TYR A 191 -3.33 4.82 -0.22
CA TYR A 191 -2.95 4.24 1.06
C TYR A 191 -3.96 4.58 2.15
N LEU A 192 -4.40 5.84 2.25
CA LEU A 192 -5.45 6.25 3.18
C LEU A 192 -6.79 5.55 2.89
N GLY A 193 -7.15 5.35 1.61
CA GLY A 193 -8.35 4.58 1.26
C GLY A 193 -8.24 3.11 1.66
N MET A 194 -7.09 2.48 1.43
CA MET A 194 -6.86 1.09 1.86
C MET A 194 -6.90 0.95 3.37
N THR A 195 -6.28 1.86 4.14
CA THR A 195 -6.33 1.83 5.61
C THR A 195 -7.71 2.13 6.16
N LYS A 196 -8.49 3.00 5.49
CA LYS A 196 -9.89 3.26 5.79
C LYS A 196 -10.73 1.98 5.67
N ILE A 197 -10.63 1.29 4.53
CA ILE A 197 -11.36 0.03 4.28
C ILE A 197 -10.92 -1.06 5.28
N ALA A 198 -9.62 -1.13 5.61
CA ALA A 198 -9.12 -2.08 6.59
C ALA A 198 -9.49 -1.74 8.04
N GLY A 199 -9.89 -0.49 8.33
CA GLY A 199 -10.00 0.02 9.70
C GLY A 199 -8.65 0.08 10.42
N ALA A 200 -7.55 0.31 9.69
CA ALA A 200 -6.18 0.28 10.18
C ALA A 200 -5.66 1.69 10.53
N LEU A 201 -6.36 2.37 11.45
CA LEU A 201 -6.02 3.73 11.88
C LEU A 201 -4.59 3.78 12.46
N ASN A 202 -3.84 4.81 12.10
CA ASN A 202 -2.47 5.07 12.59
C ASN A 202 -1.43 3.99 12.23
N MET A 203 -1.77 3.07 11.33
CA MET A 203 -0.85 2.03 10.89
C MET A 203 -0.11 2.43 9.63
N LEU A 204 1.17 2.09 9.56
CA LEU A 204 2.06 2.29 8.42
C LEU A 204 2.71 0.98 7.98
N PRO A 205 3.08 0.83 6.69
CA PRO A 205 3.70 -0.39 6.19
C PRO A 205 5.13 -0.54 6.74
N LYS A 206 5.56 -1.79 6.94
CA LYS A 206 6.94 -2.13 7.31
C LYS A 206 7.83 -2.39 6.11
N THR A 207 7.24 -2.75 4.98
CA THR A 207 7.97 -3.10 3.77
C THR A 207 7.30 -2.52 2.55
N PHE A 208 8.13 -2.05 1.62
CA PHE A 208 7.75 -1.73 0.27
C PHE A 208 8.22 -2.83 -0.67
N LEU A 209 7.39 -3.19 -1.65
CA LEU A 209 7.77 -4.09 -2.73
C LEU A 209 7.57 -3.37 -4.06
N ARG A 210 8.66 -3.23 -4.83
CA ARG A 210 8.58 -2.88 -6.25
C ARG A 210 8.49 -4.16 -7.05
N GLU A 211 7.31 -4.45 -7.59
CA GLU A 211 7.06 -5.66 -8.37
C GLU A 211 7.23 -5.39 -9.86
N GLY A 212 7.80 -6.35 -10.61
CA GLY A 212 7.84 -6.31 -12.08
C GLY A 212 8.55 -5.10 -12.66
N ILE A 213 9.77 -4.83 -12.20
CA ILE A 213 10.55 -3.66 -12.59
C ILE A 213 10.99 -3.79 -14.06
N VAL A 214 10.53 -2.87 -14.90
CA VAL A 214 10.94 -2.76 -16.32
C VAL A 214 11.75 -1.50 -16.64
N ASN A 215 11.89 -0.58 -15.69
CA ASN A 215 12.57 0.70 -15.91
C ASN A 215 14.08 0.51 -16.13
N SER A 216 14.62 1.14 -17.18
CA SER A 216 16.01 0.99 -17.61
C SER A 216 17.05 1.38 -16.56
N SER A 217 16.81 2.46 -15.81
CA SER A 217 17.74 2.93 -14.76
C SER A 217 17.83 1.92 -13.61
N THR A 218 16.71 1.30 -13.24
CA THR A 218 16.66 0.28 -12.19
C THR A 218 17.26 -1.04 -12.68
N GLN A 219 16.94 -1.45 -13.91
CA GLN A 219 17.52 -2.63 -14.56
C GLN A 219 19.05 -2.55 -14.65
N LYS A 220 19.59 -1.35 -14.94
CA LYS A 220 21.04 -1.11 -14.91
C LYS A 220 21.64 -1.32 -13.51
N ALA A 221 21.00 -0.80 -12.46
CA ALA A 221 21.46 -0.98 -11.09
C ALA A 221 21.45 -2.45 -10.66
N ILE A 222 20.42 -3.20 -11.06
CA ILE A 222 20.31 -4.66 -10.82
C ILE A 222 21.44 -5.41 -11.54
N LYS A 223 21.65 -5.14 -12.83
CA LYS A 223 22.70 -5.80 -13.62
C LYS A 223 24.11 -5.57 -13.06
N ILE A 224 24.41 -4.35 -12.60
CA ILE A 224 25.68 -4.04 -11.93
C ILE A 224 25.83 -4.93 -10.69
N TYR A 225 24.82 -4.96 -9.82
CA TYR A 225 24.85 -5.75 -8.59
C TYR A 225 24.96 -7.27 -8.85
N GLN A 226 24.25 -7.78 -9.85
CA GLN A 226 24.35 -9.20 -10.26
C GLN A 226 25.75 -9.54 -10.80
N THR A 227 26.49 -8.56 -11.32
CA THR A 227 27.84 -8.75 -11.84
C THR A 227 28.89 -8.72 -10.73
N ASP A 228 28.79 -7.77 -9.79
CA ASP A 228 29.86 -7.50 -8.81
C ASP A 228 29.54 -7.93 -7.37
N GLY A 229 28.29 -8.27 -7.06
CA GLY A 229 27.83 -8.61 -5.70
C GLY A 229 27.95 -7.48 -4.68
N ASN A 230 28.24 -6.24 -5.10
CA ASN A 230 28.54 -5.12 -4.22
C ASN A 230 27.26 -4.50 -3.65
N TYR A 231 26.78 -5.03 -2.52
CA TYR A 231 25.56 -4.56 -1.87
C TYR A 231 25.55 -3.04 -1.54
N PRO A 232 26.61 -2.44 -0.94
CA PRO A 232 26.66 -0.99 -0.76
C PRO A 232 26.50 -0.20 -2.06
N GLY A 233 27.12 -0.68 -3.15
CA GLY A 233 26.96 -0.13 -4.49
C GLY A 233 25.53 -0.26 -5.00
N PHE A 234 24.91 -1.43 -4.84
CA PHE A 234 23.52 -1.68 -5.21
C PHE A 234 22.55 -0.76 -4.48
N TYR A 235 22.66 -0.66 -3.15
CA TYR A 235 21.82 0.23 -2.36
C TYR A 235 21.91 1.68 -2.84
N ARG A 236 23.13 2.18 -3.06
CA ARG A 236 23.36 3.55 -3.56
C ARG A 236 22.80 3.75 -4.96
N ASN A 237 23.03 2.81 -5.88
CA ASN A 237 22.59 2.91 -7.26
C ASN A 237 21.06 2.83 -7.38
N PHE A 238 20.44 1.92 -6.63
CA PHE A 238 19.00 1.80 -6.58
C PHE A 238 18.37 3.03 -5.89
N VAL A 239 18.56 3.19 -4.59
CA VAL A 239 17.84 4.21 -3.79
C VAL A 239 18.20 5.64 -4.21
N GLY A 240 19.47 5.88 -4.56
CA GLY A 240 19.96 7.22 -4.91
C GLY A 240 19.74 7.63 -6.35
N HIS A 241 19.77 6.69 -7.30
CA HIS A 241 19.94 7.02 -8.72
C HIS A 241 18.88 6.44 -9.64
N SER A 242 18.25 5.31 -9.29
CA SER A 242 17.22 4.71 -10.13
C SER A 242 15.85 5.37 -9.93
N ASP A 243 15.01 5.31 -10.97
CA ASP A 243 13.67 5.90 -10.93
C ASP A 243 12.79 5.27 -9.86
N ASN A 244 12.79 3.92 -9.78
CA ASN A 244 12.02 3.20 -8.77
C ASN A 244 12.57 3.45 -7.36
N GLY A 245 13.89 3.50 -7.17
CA GLY A 245 14.50 3.73 -5.87
C GLY A 245 14.25 5.16 -5.37
N ARG A 246 14.45 6.18 -6.23
CA ARG A 246 14.15 7.58 -5.87
C ARG A 246 12.67 7.82 -5.62
N SER A 247 11.78 7.18 -6.39
CA SER A 247 10.33 7.22 -6.12
C SER A 247 10.00 6.59 -4.76
N SER A 248 10.59 5.44 -4.44
CA SER A 248 10.39 4.78 -3.15
C SER A 248 10.94 5.61 -1.99
N LEU A 249 12.06 6.29 -2.19
CA LEU A 249 12.64 7.20 -1.21
C LEU A 249 11.73 8.42 -0.93
N ARG A 250 11.15 9.02 -1.98
CA ARG A 250 10.15 10.10 -1.80
C ARG A 250 8.98 9.61 -0.97
N LEU A 251 8.40 8.47 -1.33
CA LEU A 251 7.26 7.92 -0.63
C LEU A 251 7.58 7.55 0.82
N ALA A 252 8.74 6.93 1.08
CA ALA A 252 9.18 6.64 2.44
C ALA A 252 9.29 7.93 3.27
N ASN A 253 9.85 9.01 2.72
CA ASN A 253 9.88 10.31 3.38
C ASN A 253 8.49 10.90 3.58
N THR A 254 7.57 10.76 2.61
CA THR A 254 6.16 11.14 2.74
C THR A 254 5.49 10.41 3.91
N PHE A 255 5.88 9.17 4.18
CA PHE A 255 5.33 8.35 5.27
C PHE A 255 6.14 8.51 6.57
N SER A 256 7.10 9.44 6.63
CA SER A 256 8.08 9.61 7.72
C SER A 256 8.79 8.31 8.10
N LEU A 257 9.09 7.49 7.09
CA LEU A 257 9.86 6.25 7.19
C LEU A 257 11.25 6.44 6.57
N LYS A 258 12.18 5.58 6.94
CA LYS A 258 13.49 5.43 6.30
C LYS A 258 13.62 4.04 5.70
N ILE A 259 14.18 3.97 4.50
CA ILE A 259 14.66 2.71 3.92
C ILE A 259 15.95 2.34 4.66
N VAL A 260 16.00 1.13 5.20
CA VAL A 260 17.13 0.63 6.00
C VAL A 260 17.96 -0.37 5.23
N SER A 261 17.29 -1.21 4.44
CA SER A 261 17.92 -2.18 3.56
C SER A 261 17.02 -2.46 2.37
N ILE A 262 17.62 -3.01 1.32
CA ILE A 262 16.90 -3.50 0.14
C ILE A 262 17.28 -4.95 -0.12
N LYS A 263 16.41 -5.69 -0.81
CA LYS A 263 16.69 -7.06 -1.22
C LYS A 263 16.12 -7.31 -2.61
N LEU A 264 16.96 -7.79 -3.52
CA LEU A 264 16.52 -8.30 -4.82
C LEU A 264 15.79 -9.64 -4.60
N ASP A 265 14.64 -9.79 -5.25
CA ASP A 265 13.87 -11.03 -5.23
C ASP A 265 14.35 -11.98 -6.32
N ASP A 266 15.13 -12.99 -5.93
CA ASP A 266 15.70 -13.97 -6.85
C ASP A 266 14.71 -15.10 -7.22
N THR A 267 13.43 -15.01 -6.80
CA THR A 267 12.50 -16.15 -6.81
C THR A 267 11.59 -16.27 -8.04
N ARG A 268 11.64 -15.37 -9.04
CA ARG A 268 10.72 -15.42 -10.21
C ARG A 268 11.39 -15.15 -11.55
N ILE A 269 11.35 -16.16 -12.43
CA ILE A 269 11.97 -16.14 -13.78
C ILE A 269 11.05 -15.50 -14.85
N SER A 270 9.77 -15.19 -14.55
CA SER A 270 8.78 -14.83 -15.58
C SER A 270 8.02 -13.51 -15.41
N ALA A 271 8.18 -12.78 -14.29
CA ALA A 271 7.42 -11.54 -14.01
C ALA A 271 8.26 -10.25 -13.99
N GLY A 272 9.56 -10.33 -14.30
CA GLY A 272 10.52 -9.23 -14.15
C GLY A 272 11.06 -9.11 -12.72
N ASP A 273 12.19 -8.42 -12.57
CA ASP A 273 12.86 -8.28 -11.28
C ASP A 273 12.00 -7.52 -10.26
N SER A 274 12.08 -7.93 -9.00
CA SER A 274 11.39 -7.26 -7.91
C SER A 274 12.36 -6.91 -6.78
N ILE A 275 12.14 -5.77 -6.12
CA ILE A 275 13.00 -5.32 -5.03
C ILE A 275 12.16 -5.00 -3.80
N PHE A 276 12.47 -5.66 -2.69
CA PHE A 276 11.97 -5.35 -1.36
C PHE A 276 12.77 -4.19 -0.76
N LEU A 277 12.08 -3.28 -0.07
CA LEU A 277 12.69 -2.23 0.73
C LEU A 277 12.14 -2.32 2.16
N TYR A 278 13.02 -2.51 3.13
CA TYR A 278 12.66 -2.65 4.53
C TYR A 278 12.72 -1.29 5.23
N LEU A 279 11.67 -0.97 5.97
CA LEU A 279 11.44 0.36 6.50
C LEU A 279 11.60 0.41 8.02
N LYS A 280 11.89 1.61 8.54
CA LYS A 280 11.74 1.94 9.96
C LYS A 280 11.15 3.34 10.13
N PRO A 281 10.44 3.62 11.25
CA PRO A 281 10.08 4.98 11.62
C PRO A 281 11.28 5.92 11.62
N LYS A 282 11.08 7.15 11.16
CA LYS A 282 12.12 8.19 11.09
C LYS A 282 11.67 9.41 11.91
N MET A 283 12.52 9.82 12.84
CA MET A 283 12.36 11.02 13.64
C MET A 283 13.64 11.88 13.56
N PRO A 284 13.54 13.24 13.59
CA PRO A 284 12.29 14.01 13.57
C PRO A 284 11.55 13.89 12.22
N LEU A 285 10.26 14.23 12.21
CA LEU A 285 9.47 14.26 10.97
C LEU A 285 10.15 15.19 9.97
N ILE A 286 10.44 14.69 8.77
CA ILE A 286 11.04 15.50 7.71
C ILE A 286 9.93 16.22 6.96
N SER A 287 10.15 17.50 6.61
CA SER A 287 9.23 18.22 5.72
C SER A 287 9.02 17.44 4.43
N ALA A 288 7.76 17.31 3.99
CA ALA A 288 7.40 16.66 2.72
C ALA A 288 8.05 17.37 1.51
N GLU A 289 8.38 18.64 1.69
CA GLU A 289 8.95 19.52 0.67
C GLU A 289 10.47 19.39 0.56
N LYS A 290 11.13 18.65 1.45
CA LYS A 290 12.59 18.56 1.42
C LYS A 290 13.02 17.84 0.13
N PRO A 291 13.74 18.54 -0.78
CA PRO A 291 14.10 17.96 -2.07
C PRO A 291 14.99 16.75 -1.87
N LEU A 292 14.82 15.74 -2.74
CA LEU A 292 15.75 14.62 -2.78
C LEU A 292 17.17 15.14 -3.07
N PRO A 293 18.22 14.45 -2.60
CA PRO A 293 19.57 14.71 -3.08
C PRO A 293 19.59 14.63 -4.62
N PRO A 294 20.38 15.49 -5.31
CA PRO A 294 20.48 15.51 -6.76
C PRO A 294 20.87 14.13 -7.32
N ARG A 295 20.45 13.85 -8.57
CA ARG A 295 20.83 12.62 -9.29
C ARG A 295 22.33 12.71 -9.54
N GLY A 296 23.13 11.83 -8.92
CA GLY A 296 24.52 11.61 -9.31
C GLY A 296 24.61 10.75 -10.58
N ASP A 297 25.79 10.68 -11.20
CA ASP A 297 26.01 9.75 -12.32
C ASP A 297 26.22 8.32 -11.81
N MET A 298 25.43 7.39 -12.35
CA MET A 298 25.54 5.95 -12.04
C MET A 298 26.91 5.37 -12.47
N GLN A 299 27.63 6.04 -13.39
CA GLN A 299 28.94 5.64 -13.92
C GLN A 299 30.14 6.25 -13.19
N ASP A 300 29.98 7.34 -12.44
CA ASP A 300 31.10 8.02 -11.73
C ASP A 300 31.71 7.17 -10.61
N CYS A 301 31.11 6.02 -10.32
CA CYS A 301 31.57 5.10 -9.28
C CYS A 301 32.66 4.11 -9.73
N PHE A 302 33.11 4.16 -10.99
CA PHE A 302 34.17 3.29 -11.53
C PHE A 302 35.57 3.91 -11.54
N THR A 303 35.79 5.07 -10.93
CA THR A 303 37.18 5.51 -10.69
C THR A 303 37.65 4.98 -9.33
N PRO A 304 38.71 4.13 -9.28
CA PRO A 304 39.41 3.89 -8.03
C PRO A 304 39.98 5.24 -7.57
N ASP A 305 39.46 5.73 -6.45
CA ASP A 305 40.06 6.75 -5.61
C ASP A 305 40.72 7.96 -6.31
N SER A 306 39.92 8.84 -6.92
CA SER A 306 40.42 10.14 -7.43
C SER A 306 40.29 11.29 -6.43
N ARG A 307 39.89 11.03 -5.17
CA ARG A 307 39.85 12.08 -4.13
C ARG A 307 41.23 12.57 -3.67
N LEU A 308 42.31 11.93 -4.09
CA LEU A 308 43.69 12.37 -3.83
C LEU A 308 44.30 13.28 -4.91
N SER A 309 43.69 13.41 -6.09
CA SER A 309 44.29 14.21 -7.19
C SER A 309 43.90 15.70 -7.18
N ARG A 310 42.87 16.10 -6.41
CA ARG A 310 42.44 17.51 -6.30
C ARG A 310 43.06 18.30 -5.13
N ILE A 311 43.87 17.69 -4.28
CA ILE A 311 44.52 18.36 -3.13
C ILE A 311 46.00 18.71 -3.40
N ARG A 312 46.59 18.33 -4.55
CA ARG A 312 48.02 18.56 -4.86
C ARG A 312 48.35 19.69 -5.86
N ARG A 313 47.50 20.71 -5.99
CA ARG A 313 47.82 21.92 -6.80
C ARG A 313 47.51 23.25 -6.10
N GLN A 314 47.68 23.32 -4.79
CA GLN A 314 47.58 24.58 -4.06
C GLN A 314 48.61 24.71 -2.93
N THR A 315 49.87 24.38 -3.23
CA THR A 315 51.02 24.82 -2.41
C THR A 315 52.23 24.85 -3.35
N ASN A 316 52.58 26.07 -3.79
CA ASN A 316 53.96 26.55 -4.02
C ASN A 316 53.93 27.78 -4.92
N ARG A 317 53.72 28.95 -4.31
CA ARG A 317 54.41 30.21 -4.67
C ARG A 317 54.54 31.06 -3.41
N CYS A 318 55.46 30.66 -2.53
CA CYS A 318 56.24 31.62 -1.76
C CYS A 318 57.47 31.93 -2.61
N THR A 319 57.61 33.16 -3.05
CA THR A 319 58.91 33.72 -3.39
C THR A 319 59.01 35.04 -2.63
N ILE A 320 59.90 35.05 -1.64
CA ILE A 320 60.44 36.23 -0.98
C ILE A 320 61.78 36.50 -1.68
N LEU A 321 62.09 37.80 -1.81
CA LEU A 321 63.20 38.49 -2.48
C LEU A 321 62.93 38.88 -3.94
#